data_AF-A0A813EZ43-F1
#
_entry.id   AF-A0A813EZ43-F1
#
_cell.length_a   1.000
_cell.length_b   1.000
_cell.length_c   1.000
_cell.angle_alpha   90.00
_cell.angle_beta   90.00
_cell.angle_gamma   90.00
#
_symmetry.space_group_name_H-M   'P 1'
#
loop_
_entity.id
_entity.type
_entity.pdbx_description
1 polymer ?
#
loop_
_entity_poly.entity_id
_entity_poly.type
_entity_poly.pdbx_seq_one_letter_code
_entity_poly.pdbx_strand_id
1 'polypeptide(L)'
;MPTYIVNGQRIVAESPQAAYSGVPRVTQMPAVHSAVPATSSAAPAVPLSGYIYAAPPLASGARPATPAAPAVRMGALVAKVLTAKATTSAPSKMVAWADWRAGGWALTEKKFAATPLAAYWETIDNRPLAADDFFGRQAIYARIMGEKRLAPLFTRSDGLLLHGLPSAHFLWGYAVQLDWQWRSGRLGCEVGDSSIAPESWWGRMNYTLCALPYVAAADAGLLELASEFVASGGAEEASRPEFAEVRALWAELWRNLLRRSAGAGVAPLTDRERDTLQFEVWKAHTATLNSSTPLYSAELALLPVAEQSFGAGWARFVEVLAAIHMRTDLDFIARMGVGYLPPHVLGTAGQGDDNTVRGGDTCSPEEVARIEETVQITQQTNNLGNSAFSLMLSFWQRIGRNFQCRVAAPAVIQSLSKPEAKGGAAAQLLWWFLWPGEADKALL
;
A
#
# COMPACT_ATOMS: atom_id res chain seq x y z
N MET A 1 2.03 38.44 10.68
CA MET A 1 2.91 37.51 11.43
C MET A 1 2.02 36.42 12.00
N PRO A 2 2.33 35.13 11.76
CA PRO A 2 1.51 34.06 12.31
C PRO A 2 1.58 34.12 13.84
N THR A 3 0.42 33.99 14.48
CA THR A 3 0.31 33.93 15.93
C THR A 3 -0.18 32.56 16.30
N TYR A 4 0.52 31.90 17.23
CA TYR A 4 0.16 30.56 17.69
C TYR A 4 -0.35 30.65 19.12
N ILE A 5 -1.27 29.74 19.47
CA ILE A 5 -1.72 29.56 20.86
C ILE A 5 -1.21 28.20 21.31
N VAL A 6 -0.34 28.22 22.32
CA VAL A 6 0.15 27.01 23.00
C VAL A 6 -0.26 27.15 24.46
N ASN A 7 -0.99 26.16 24.99
CA ASN A 7 -1.48 26.15 26.38
C ASN A 7 -2.24 27.42 26.80
N GLY A 8 -3.05 27.99 25.91
CA GLY A 8 -3.86 29.18 26.19
C GLY A 8 -3.07 30.50 26.25
N GLN A 9 -1.77 30.49 25.95
CA GLN A 9 -0.97 31.71 25.81
C GLN A 9 -0.66 32.01 24.34
N ARG A 10 -0.82 33.27 23.98
CA ARG A 10 -0.60 33.79 22.63
C ARG A 10 0.89 34.09 22.44
N ILE A 11 1.55 33.38 21.53
CA ILE A 11 2.97 33.56 21.22
C ILE A 11 3.08 34.14 19.81
N VAL A 12 3.78 35.27 19.70
CA VAL A 12 4.12 35.92 18.44
C VAL A 12 5.52 35.48 18.04
N ALA A 13 5.68 34.86 16.88
CA ALA A 13 6.99 34.45 16.38
C ALA A 13 7.74 35.67 15.82
N GLU A 14 8.89 36.01 16.40
CA GLU A 14 9.84 36.95 15.80
C GLU A 14 10.65 36.26 14.69
N SER A 15 10.86 36.98 13.59
CA SER A 15 11.56 36.48 12.39
C SER A 15 13.08 36.53 12.59
N PRO A 16 13.83 35.44 12.35
CA PRO A 16 15.28 35.50 12.33
C PRO A 16 15.78 35.71 10.90
N GLN A 17 16.07 36.96 10.55
CA GLN A 17 16.98 37.31 9.46
C GLN A 17 17.96 38.38 9.96
N ALA A 18 19.17 37.94 10.31
CA ALA A 18 20.45 38.59 10.02
C ALA A 18 21.54 38.05 10.96
N ALA A 19 22.66 37.65 10.35
CA ALA A 19 24.04 37.62 10.88
C ALA A 19 24.69 36.23 10.84
N TYR A 20 25.36 35.93 9.72
CA TYR A 20 26.58 35.14 9.74
C TYR A 20 27.59 35.72 8.75
N SER A 21 28.44 36.60 9.28
CA SER A 21 29.74 36.95 8.71
C SER A 21 30.71 37.10 9.89
N GLY A 22 31.75 36.26 9.95
CA GLY A 22 32.83 36.45 10.91
C GLY A 22 33.40 35.15 11.47
N VAL A 23 34.43 34.63 10.81
CA VAL A 23 35.37 33.65 11.37
C VAL A 23 36.26 34.36 12.40
N PRO A 24 36.62 33.70 13.51
CA PRO A 24 38.02 33.68 13.87
C PRO A 24 38.55 32.28 14.19
N ARG A 25 39.75 32.01 13.67
CA ARG A 25 40.71 31.02 14.16
C ARG A 25 40.94 31.20 15.66
N VAL A 26 41.23 30.10 16.36
CA VAL A 26 42.41 29.89 17.23
C VAL A 26 42.24 28.56 17.98
N THR A 27 43.25 27.69 17.92
CA THR A 27 43.80 27.15 19.19
C THR A 27 43.74 25.63 19.40
N GLN A 28 44.77 24.87 19.03
CA GLN A 28 44.92 23.42 19.25
C GLN A 28 45.33 23.04 20.70
N MET A 29 44.86 21.86 21.15
CA MET A 29 45.37 20.92 22.19
C MET A 29 45.04 21.17 23.69
N PRO A 30 45.10 20.12 24.59
CA PRO A 30 45.30 18.68 24.37
C PRO A 30 44.23 17.76 24.99
N ALA A 31 44.35 16.47 24.64
CA ALA A 31 43.54 15.34 25.07
C ALA A 31 43.65 15.01 26.57
N VAL A 32 42.53 14.57 27.16
CA VAL A 32 42.50 13.88 28.45
C VAL A 32 41.73 12.57 28.27
N HIS A 33 42.45 11.47 28.48
CA HIS A 33 41.90 10.13 28.64
C HIS A 33 41.03 10.04 29.90
N SER A 34 39.84 9.46 29.80
CA SER A 34 39.23 8.77 30.93
C SER A 34 38.38 7.62 30.45
N ALA A 35 38.79 6.41 30.85
CA ALA A 35 38.13 5.14 30.60
C ALA A 35 37.01 4.93 31.63
N VAL A 36 35.84 4.44 31.19
CA VAL A 36 34.77 3.85 32.03
C VAL A 36 34.14 2.69 31.23
N PRO A 37 33.75 1.58 31.87
CA PRO A 37 33.77 0.25 31.26
C PRO A 37 32.48 -0.14 30.53
N ALA A 38 32.67 -1.07 29.59
CA ALA A 38 31.63 -1.76 28.84
C ALA A 38 30.84 -2.73 29.73
N THR A 39 29.51 -2.58 29.75
CA THR A 39 28.59 -3.63 30.17
C THR A 39 27.85 -4.17 28.95
N SER A 40 28.23 -5.38 28.58
CA SER A 40 27.62 -6.20 27.53
C SER A 40 26.25 -6.70 27.99
N SER A 41 25.21 -6.40 27.22
CA SER A 41 23.91 -7.07 27.28
C SER A 41 23.50 -7.43 25.85
N ALA A 42 24.00 -8.56 25.37
CA ALA A 42 23.58 -9.15 24.12
C ALA A 42 22.17 -9.74 24.28
N ALA A 43 21.20 -9.19 23.53
CA ALA A 43 19.90 -9.82 23.33
C ALA A 43 20.04 -10.99 22.33
N PRO A 44 19.34 -12.11 22.52
CA PRO A 44 19.50 -13.28 21.66
C PRO A 44 18.81 -13.06 20.31
N ALA A 45 19.58 -13.28 19.24
CA ALA A 45 19.06 -13.40 17.88
C ALA A 45 18.18 -14.66 17.77
N VAL A 46 16.96 -14.48 17.27
CA VAL A 46 16.06 -15.59 16.92
C VAL A 46 16.41 -16.06 15.50
N PRO A 47 16.66 -17.36 15.25
CA PRO A 47 17.03 -17.82 13.92
C PRO A 47 15.81 -17.91 13.00
N LEU A 48 15.91 -17.29 11.82
CA LEU A 48 15.03 -17.54 10.67
C LEU A 48 15.32 -18.95 10.12
N SER A 49 14.43 -19.89 10.42
CA SER A 49 14.48 -21.24 9.84
C SER A 49 13.98 -21.22 8.39
N GLY A 50 14.88 -21.52 7.46
CA GLY A 50 14.58 -21.71 6.05
C GLY A 50 14.00 -23.10 5.80
N TYR A 51 12.84 -23.16 5.13
CA TYR A 51 12.32 -24.39 4.55
C TYR A 51 12.37 -24.27 3.02
N ILE A 52 13.32 -24.99 2.42
CA ILE A 52 13.35 -25.29 0.98
C ILE A 52 12.67 -26.65 0.82
N TYR A 53 11.59 -26.72 0.04
CA TYR A 53 10.99 -28.00 -0.36
C TYR A 53 11.10 -28.19 -1.88
N ALA A 54 11.68 -29.32 -2.25
CA ALA A 54 11.80 -29.83 -3.61
C ALA A 54 10.46 -30.39 -4.12
N ALA A 55 10.17 -30.17 -5.40
CA ALA A 55 8.97 -30.67 -6.08
C ALA A 55 9.16 -32.09 -6.65
N PRO A 56 8.14 -32.97 -6.60
CA PRO A 56 8.12 -34.24 -7.34
C PRO A 56 7.47 -34.08 -8.75
N PRO A 57 7.64 -35.05 -9.66
CA PRO A 57 7.48 -34.87 -11.09
C PRO A 57 6.02 -34.96 -11.58
N LEU A 58 5.74 -34.21 -12.66
CA LEU A 58 4.47 -34.19 -13.40
C LEU A 58 4.29 -35.45 -14.24
N ALA A 59 3.14 -36.10 -14.10
CA ALA A 59 2.67 -37.14 -15.01
C ALA A 59 1.79 -36.52 -16.11
N SER A 60 2.16 -36.78 -17.36
CA SER A 60 1.48 -36.35 -18.58
C SER A 60 0.27 -37.23 -18.90
N GLY A 61 -0.88 -36.60 -19.19
CA GLY A 61 -2.05 -37.28 -19.75
C GLY A 61 -2.75 -36.38 -20.76
N ALA A 62 -2.68 -36.75 -22.03
CA ALA A 62 -3.30 -36.07 -23.16
C ALA A 62 -4.70 -36.63 -23.44
N ARG A 63 -5.68 -35.78 -23.83
CA ARG A 63 -6.83 -36.13 -24.72
C ARG A 63 -7.70 -34.89 -25.06
N PRO A 64 -8.61 -34.95 -26.06
CA PRO A 64 -8.40 -34.44 -27.41
C PRO A 64 -9.36 -33.31 -27.82
N ALA A 65 -9.22 -32.89 -29.08
CA ALA A 65 -9.77 -31.68 -29.70
C ALA A 65 -11.20 -31.77 -30.26
N THR A 66 -11.67 -30.57 -30.68
CA THR A 66 -12.68 -30.18 -31.71
C THR A 66 -14.18 -30.12 -31.33
N PRO A 67 -15.03 -29.28 -32.01
CA PRO A 67 -14.77 -28.29 -33.08
C PRO A 67 -15.43 -26.88 -32.91
N ALA A 68 -15.06 -25.96 -33.82
CA ALA A 68 -15.59 -24.60 -34.05
C ALA A 68 -16.97 -24.61 -34.76
N ALA A 69 -17.86 -23.62 -34.62
CA ALA A 69 -18.00 -22.32 -35.33
C ALA A 69 -19.52 -21.88 -35.18
N PRO A 70 -20.02 -20.70 -35.64
CA PRO A 70 -19.43 -19.66 -36.47
C PRO A 70 -19.65 -18.19 -36.00
N ALA A 71 -18.98 -17.30 -36.75
CA ALA A 71 -18.98 -15.85 -36.62
C ALA A 71 -20.25 -15.17 -37.17
N VAL A 72 -20.58 -14.00 -36.62
CA VAL A 72 -21.44 -12.99 -37.25
C VAL A 72 -20.74 -11.63 -37.19
N ARG A 73 -20.64 -11.00 -38.37
CA ARG A 73 -20.13 -9.65 -38.65
C ARG A 73 -21.30 -8.70 -38.87
N MET A 74 -21.16 -7.46 -38.39
CA MET A 74 -21.64 -6.15 -38.91
C MET A 74 -21.79 -5.21 -37.71
N GLY A 75 -21.46 -3.92 -37.73
CA GLY A 75 -21.06 -2.98 -38.77
C GLY A 75 -20.91 -1.60 -38.08
N ALA A 76 -20.02 -0.77 -38.62
CA ALA A 76 -19.54 0.49 -38.06
C ALA A 76 -20.57 1.63 -38.02
N LEU A 77 -20.32 2.67 -37.20
CA LEU A 77 -20.40 4.08 -37.65
C LEU A 77 -19.74 5.09 -36.67
N VAL A 78 -18.66 5.71 -37.17
CA VAL A 78 -18.34 7.16 -37.26
C VAL A 78 -18.29 8.07 -36.00
N ALA A 79 -17.04 8.45 -35.69
CA ALA A 79 -16.45 9.77 -35.40
C ALA A 79 -17.28 10.97 -34.91
N LYS A 80 -16.74 11.67 -33.89
CA LYS A 80 -16.60 13.13 -33.92
C LYS A 80 -15.48 13.64 -32.99
N VAL A 81 -14.59 14.42 -33.60
CA VAL A 81 -13.56 15.30 -33.04
C VAL A 81 -14.21 16.52 -32.40
N LEU A 82 -13.79 16.94 -31.20
CA LEU A 82 -13.84 18.35 -30.76
C LEU A 82 -12.69 18.69 -29.80
N THR A 83 -11.73 19.44 -30.36
CA THR A 83 -10.99 20.60 -29.82
C THR A 83 -10.87 20.78 -28.29
N ALA A 84 -9.61 20.74 -27.84
CA ALA A 84 -9.12 21.23 -26.57
C ALA A 84 -9.34 22.76 -26.41
N LYS A 85 -9.77 23.16 -25.22
CA LYS A 85 -9.62 24.53 -24.71
C LYS A 85 -9.02 24.42 -23.31
N ALA A 86 -7.79 24.89 -23.16
CA ALA A 86 -7.14 24.99 -21.86
C ALA A 86 -7.89 26.01 -21.00
N THR A 87 -8.54 25.55 -19.93
CA THR A 87 -9.09 26.39 -18.87
C THR A 87 -8.23 26.22 -17.62
N THR A 88 -7.71 27.34 -17.15
CA THR A 88 -7.10 27.55 -15.83
C THR A 88 -7.92 26.85 -14.74
N SER A 89 -7.28 25.96 -13.99
CA SER A 89 -7.92 25.10 -12.98
C SER A 89 -8.49 25.94 -11.83
N ALA A 90 -9.82 25.98 -11.74
CA ALA A 90 -10.50 26.29 -10.48
C ALA A 90 -10.09 25.25 -9.41
N PRO A 91 -10.10 25.60 -8.10
CA PRO A 91 -9.86 24.62 -7.05
C PRO A 91 -10.82 23.46 -7.25
N SER A 92 -10.26 22.25 -7.44
CA SER A 92 -11.05 21.06 -7.72
C SER A 92 -12.10 20.91 -6.64
N LYS A 93 -13.39 20.92 -7.01
CA LYS A 93 -14.43 20.41 -6.11
C LYS A 93 -13.94 19.05 -5.61
N MET A 94 -13.77 18.90 -4.30
CA MET A 94 -13.44 17.61 -3.69
C MET A 94 -14.47 16.61 -4.22
N VAL A 95 -14.01 15.71 -5.09
CA VAL A 95 -14.85 14.64 -5.64
C VAL A 95 -15.28 13.79 -4.46
N ALA A 96 -16.60 13.54 -4.35
CA ALA A 96 -17.17 12.80 -3.25
C ALA A 96 -16.45 11.45 -3.06
N TRP A 97 -16.19 11.11 -1.79
CA TRP A 97 -15.32 10.04 -1.33
C TRP A 97 -15.77 8.60 -1.68
N ALA A 98 -16.90 8.40 -2.33
CA ALA A 98 -17.58 7.10 -2.40
C ALA A 98 -17.85 6.65 -3.83
N ASP A 99 -17.00 5.75 -4.31
CA ASP A 99 -17.46 4.63 -5.15
C ASP A 99 -16.45 3.47 -5.13
N TRP A 100 -15.15 3.77 -5.04
CA TRP A 100 -14.14 2.71 -5.13
C TRP A 100 -13.81 1.99 -3.80
N ARG A 101 -14.00 2.63 -2.64
CA ARG A 101 -13.71 2.02 -1.31
C ARG A 101 -14.56 0.78 -1.02
N ALA A 102 -15.83 0.81 -1.44
CA ALA A 102 -16.79 -0.27 -1.21
C ALA A 102 -16.61 -1.47 -2.15
N GLY A 103 -15.80 -1.33 -3.20
CA GLY A 103 -15.74 -2.29 -4.28
C GLY A 103 -17.08 -2.44 -5.00
N GLY A 104 -17.35 -3.61 -5.55
CA GLY A 104 -18.63 -3.94 -6.19
C GLY A 104 -18.78 -3.40 -7.60
N TRP A 105 -17.73 -2.88 -8.23
CA TRP A 105 -17.79 -2.36 -9.59
C TRP A 105 -16.80 -3.05 -10.52
N ALA A 106 -17.23 -3.25 -11.77
CA ALA A 106 -16.36 -3.71 -12.84
C ALA A 106 -15.43 -2.56 -13.29
N LEU A 107 -14.12 -2.80 -13.24
CA LEU A 107 -13.13 -1.83 -13.73
C LEU A 107 -13.30 -1.62 -15.24
N THR A 108 -13.51 -0.36 -15.62
CA THR A 108 -13.55 0.12 -17.01
C THR A 108 -12.90 1.50 -17.04
N GLU A 109 -12.42 1.95 -18.19
CA GLU A 109 -11.87 3.31 -18.34
C GLU A 109 -12.85 4.37 -17.85
N LYS A 110 -14.13 4.28 -18.25
CA LYS A 110 -15.19 5.22 -17.85
C LYS A 110 -15.39 5.27 -16.33
N LYS A 111 -15.43 4.11 -15.67
CA LYS A 111 -15.61 4.05 -14.21
C LYS A 111 -14.35 4.51 -13.46
N PHE A 112 -13.16 4.18 -13.99
CA PHE A 112 -11.91 4.69 -13.43
C PHE A 112 -11.83 6.21 -13.54
N ALA A 113 -12.18 6.79 -14.70
CA ALA A 113 -12.20 8.23 -14.93
C ALA A 113 -13.16 9.00 -14.00
N ALA A 114 -14.14 8.32 -13.40
CA ALA A 114 -15.03 8.91 -12.40
C ALA A 114 -14.45 8.89 -10.97
N THR A 115 -13.31 8.22 -10.75
CA THR A 115 -12.66 8.17 -9.45
C THR A 115 -11.87 9.45 -9.16
N PRO A 116 -11.75 9.86 -7.89
CA PRO A 116 -10.86 10.97 -7.55
C PRO A 116 -9.39 10.71 -7.89
N LEU A 117 -8.96 9.44 -7.88
CA LEU A 117 -7.62 9.03 -8.28
C LEU A 117 -7.34 9.41 -9.74
N ALA A 118 -8.27 9.14 -10.66
CA ALA A 118 -8.09 9.46 -12.07
C ALA A 118 -7.87 10.96 -12.35
N ALA A 119 -8.44 11.86 -11.52
CA ALA A 119 -8.42 13.30 -11.73
C ALA A 119 -7.01 13.91 -11.83
N TYR A 120 -6.00 13.27 -11.23
CA TYR A 120 -4.62 13.73 -11.32
C TYR A 120 -3.67 12.74 -12.01
N TRP A 121 -4.11 11.49 -12.24
CA TRP A 121 -3.33 10.48 -12.96
C TRP A 121 -3.13 10.80 -14.44
N GLU A 122 -4.02 11.59 -15.06
CA GLU A 122 -3.84 12.09 -16.44
C GLU A 122 -2.54 12.88 -16.64
N THR A 123 -2.00 13.47 -15.57
CA THR A 123 -0.82 14.34 -15.64
C THR A 123 0.38 13.77 -14.89
N ILE A 124 0.27 12.58 -14.32
CA ILE A 124 1.25 12.07 -13.36
C ILE A 124 2.61 11.78 -13.97
N ASP A 125 2.64 11.38 -15.24
CA ASP A 125 3.88 11.13 -15.99
C ASP A 125 4.74 12.39 -16.17
N ASN A 126 4.16 13.59 -16.01
CA ASN A 126 4.86 14.86 -16.11
C ASN A 126 5.30 15.41 -14.75
N ARG A 127 5.04 14.69 -13.65
CA ARG A 127 5.36 15.15 -12.30
C ARG A 127 6.81 14.76 -11.93
N PRO A 128 7.54 15.62 -11.21
CA PRO A 128 8.84 15.24 -10.65
C PRO A 128 8.71 14.01 -9.75
N LEU A 129 9.68 13.11 -9.81
CA LEU A 129 9.72 11.88 -9.01
C LEU A 129 10.24 12.19 -7.58
N ALA A 130 9.55 13.07 -6.86
CA ALA A 130 9.94 13.55 -5.53
C ALA A 130 9.28 12.73 -4.41
N ALA A 131 10.07 12.29 -3.42
CA ALA A 131 9.59 11.39 -2.37
C ALA A 131 8.93 12.12 -1.18
N ASP A 132 9.09 13.44 -1.10
CA ASP A 132 8.48 14.34 -0.12
C ASP A 132 7.19 14.99 -0.65
N ASP A 133 6.74 14.61 -1.85
CA ASP A 133 5.53 15.13 -2.49
C ASP A 133 4.54 14.00 -2.83
N PHE A 134 3.26 14.26 -2.61
CA PHE A 134 2.18 13.33 -2.91
C PHE A 134 2.13 12.95 -4.39
N PHE A 135 2.15 13.93 -5.30
CA PHE A 135 2.14 13.64 -6.73
C PHE A 135 3.47 13.02 -7.18
N GLY A 136 4.57 13.38 -6.54
CA GLY A 136 5.87 12.76 -6.80
C GLY A 136 5.89 11.27 -6.46
N ARG A 137 5.32 10.87 -5.33
CA ARG A 137 5.16 9.43 -5.00
C ARG A 137 4.20 8.70 -5.93
N GLN A 138 3.09 9.34 -6.31
CA GLN A 138 2.20 8.76 -7.33
C GLN A 138 2.93 8.56 -8.67
N ALA A 139 3.78 9.51 -9.06
CA ALA A 139 4.62 9.40 -10.25
C ALA A 139 5.66 8.29 -10.14
N ILE A 140 6.20 8.03 -8.95
CA ILE A 140 7.12 6.89 -8.71
C ILE A 140 6.39 5.57 -8.97
N TYR A 141 5.18 5.40 -8.45
CA TYR A 141 4.38 4.21 -8.74
C TYR A 141 4.07 4.09 -10.24
N ALA A 142 3.63 5.17 -10.89
CA ALA A 142 3.36 5.19 -12.33
C ALA A 142 4.61 4.82 -13.14
N ARG A 143 5.78 5.36 -12.79
CA ARG A 143 7.06 5.09 -13.46
C ARG A 143 7.46 3.61 -13.41
N ILE A 144 7.27 2.95 -12.26
CA ILE A 144 7.53 1.52 -12.11
C ILE A 144 6.50 0.70 -12.91
N MET A 145 5.22 1.03 -12.78
CA MET A 145 4.14 0.33 -13.50
C MET A 145 4.24 0.46 -15.02
N GLY A 146 4.77 1.58 -15.51
CA GLY A 146 4.98 1.87 -16.93
C GLY A 146 6.23 1.23 -17.53
N GLU A 147 6.98 0.44 -16.76
CA GLU A 147 8.19 -0.20 -17.28
C GLU A 147 7.83 -1.26 -18.34
N LYS A 148 8.18 -0.96 -19.59
CA LYS A 148 7.76 -1.71 -20.78
C LYS A 148 8.15 -3.19 -20.73
N ARG A 149 9.26 -3.50 -20.08
CA ARG A 149 9.72 -4.88 -19.89
C ARG A 149 8.73 -5.71 -19.07
N LEU A 150 8.03 -5.10 -18.11
CA LEU A 150 7.08 -5.80 -17.25
C LEU A 150 5.64 -5.70 -17.72
N ALA A 151 5.28 -4.70 -18.53
CA ALA A 151 3.91 -4.47 -18.97
C ALA A 151 3.17 -5.73 -19.50
N PRO A 152 3.78 -6.62 -20.31
CA PRO A 152 3.10 -7.84 -20.78
C PRO A 152 2.69 -8.80 -19.66
N LEU A 153 3.39 -8.82 -18.53
CA LEU A 153 3.08 -9.69 -17.39
C LEU A 153 1.79 -9.28 -16.68
N PHE A 154 1.48 -7.98 -16.70
CA PHE A 154 0.35 -7.38 -15.99
C PHE A 154 -0.79 -6.94 -16.90
N THR A 155 -0.63 -7.04 -18.21
CA THR A 155 -1.69 -6.70 -19.17
C THR A 155 -2.77 -7.76 -19.11
N ARG A 156 -4.02 -7.33 -18.95
CA ARG A 156 -5.18 -8.21 -18.95
C ARG A 156 -5.38 -8.88 -20.30
N SER A 157 -6.12 -9.99 -20.32
CA SER A 157 -6.49 -10.66 -21.57
C SER A 157 -7.36 -9.80 -22.49
N ASP A 158 -8.12 -8.85 -21.94
CA ASP A 158 -8.90 -7.87 -22.71
C ASP A 158 -8.09 -6.64 -23.13
N GLY A 159 -6.80 -6.58 -22.77
CA GLY A 159 -5.91 -5.48 -23.11
C GLY A 159 -6.22 -4.15 -22.42
N LEU A 160 -7.05 -4.14 -21.37
CA LEU A 160 -7.38 -2.89 -20.66
C LEU A 160 -6.11 -2.26 -20.07
N LEU A 161 -5.87 -1.01 -20.47
CA LEU A 161 -4.85 -0.13 -19.91
C LEU A 161 -5.54 1.13 -19.37
N LEU A 162 -5.12 1.59 -18.20
CA LEU A 162 -5.62 2.81 -17.58
C LEU A 162 -4.52 3.85 -17.61
N HIS A 163 -4.73 4.91 -18.41
CA HIS A 163 -3.68 5.88 -18.75
C HIS A 163 -2.39 5.21 -19.24
N GLY A 164 -2.52 4.16 -20.07
CA GLY A 164 -1.39 3.40 -20.61
C GLY A 164 -0.75 2.39 -19.65
N LEU A 165 -1.29 2.23 -18.43
CA LEU A 165 -0.74 1.35 -17.40
C LEU A 165 -1.60 0.10 -17.19
N PRO A 166 -0.99 -1.07 -16.90
CA PRO A 166 -1.72 -2.31 -16.67
C PRO A 166 -2.47 -2.28 -15.31
N SER A 167 -3.78 -2.52 -15.32
CA SER A 167 -4.59 -2.51 -14.09
C SER A 167 -4.29 -3.68 -13.14
N ALA A 168 -3.70 -4.77 -13.64
CA ALA A 168 -3.35 -5.93 -12.81
C ALA A 168 -2.01 -5.77 -12.07
N HIS A 169 -1.35 -4.60 -12.15
CA HIS A 169 -0.11 -4.34 -11.43
C HIS A 169 -0.37 -4.16 -9.92
N PHE A 170 0.40 -4.84 -9.08
CA PHE A 170 0.19 -4.84 -7.61
C PHE A 170 0.42 -3.48 -6.93
N LEU A 171 1.18 -2.59 -7.57
CA LEU A 171 1.44 -1.24 -7.05
C LEU A 171 0.20 -0.34 -7.02
N TRP A 172 -0.90 -0.73 -7.68
CA TRP A 172 -2.16 0.02 -7.57
C TRP A 172 -2.65 0.15 -6.12
N GLY A 173 -2.49 -0.88 -5.29
CA GLY A 173 -2.86 -0.82 -3.88
C GLY A 173 -2.08 0.23 -3.09
N TYR A 174 -0.83 0.49 -3.48
CA TYR A 174 0.03 1.49 -2.85
C TYR A 174 -0.37 2.90 -3.27
N ALA A 175 -0.60 3.11 -4.58
CA ALA A 175 -1.12 4.36 -5.13
C ALA A 175 -2.46 4.76 -4.51
N VAL A 176 -3.35 3.77 -4.39
CA VAL A 176 -4.69 3.92 -3.81
C VAL A 176 -4.63 4.20 -2.29
N GLN A 177 -3.72 3.55 -1.57
CA GLN A 177 -3.51 3.81 -0.14
C GLN A 177 -2.95 5.21 0.11
N LEU A 178 -1.98 5.65 -0.71
CA LEU A 178 -1.40 6.99 -0.64
C LEU A 178 -2.48 8.06 -0.90
N ASP A 179 -3.33 7.83 -1.89
CA ASP A 179 -4.47 8.68 -2.22
C ASP A 179 -5.46 8.82 -1.05
N TRP A 180 -5.75 7.73 -0.34
CA TRP A 180 -6.52 7.77 0.90
C TRP A 180 -5.81 8.61 2.00
N GLN A 181 -4.51 8.40 2.20
CA GLN A 181 -3.73 9.12 3.21
C GLN A 181 -3.75 10.64 2.95
N TRP A 182 -3.54 11.05 1.70
CA TRP A 182 -3.56 12.46 1.31
C TRP A 182 -4.91 13.12 1.57
N ARG A 183 -6.00 12.55 1.02
CA ARG A 183 -7.33 13.16 1.19
C ARG A 183 -7.83 13.17 2.63
N SER A 184 -7.38 12.23 3.45
CA SER A 184 -7.76 12.18 4.86
C SER A 184 -6.97 13.14 5.77
N GLY A 185 -6.01 13.89 5.22
CA GLY A 185 -5.14 14.79 5.97
C GLY A 185 -4.02 14.08 6.72
N ARG A 186 -3.84 12.77 6.53
CA ARG A 186 -2.81 11.97 7.23
C ARG A 186 -1.39 12.32 6.84
N LEU A 187 -1.19 12.87 5.63
CA LEU A 187 0.14 13.29 5.17
C LEU A 187 0.60 14.63 5.77
N GLY A 188 -0.25 15.31 6.56
CA GLY A 188 0.09 16.59 7.20
C GLY A 188 0.15 17.79 6.24
N CYS A 189 -0.30 17.63 4.99
CA CYS A 189 -0.41 18.71 4.03
C CYS A 189 -1.55 19.68 4.38
N GLU A 190 -1.34 20.98 4.13
CA GLU A 190 -2.44 21.94 4.10
C GLU A 190 -3.38 21.61 2.92
N VAL A 191 -4.63 22.06 3.00
CA VAL A 191 -5.62 21.83 1.93
C VAL A 191 -5.12 22.48 0.63
N GLY A 192 -4.87 21.67 -0.39
CA GLY A 192 -4.37 22.13 -1.69
C GLY A 192 -2.85 22.10 -1.83
N ASP A 193 -2.12 21.72 -0.79
CA ASP A 193 -0.69 21.40 -0.86
C ASP A 193 -0.48 19.90 -1.13
N SER A 194 0.53 19.59 -1.94
CA SER A 194 0.98 18.23 -2.21
C SER A 194 2.21 17.83 -1.41
N SER A 195 2.84 18.77 -0.70
CA SER A 195 3.97 18.47 0.19
C SER A 195 3.55 17.53 1.33
N ILE A 196 4.44 16.60 1.70
CA ILE A 196 4.21 15.66 2.79
C ILE A 196 4.98 16.15 4.00
N ALA A 197 4.29 16.35 5.13
CA ALA A 197 4.91 16.84 6.35
C ALA A 197 6.02 15.87 6.82
N PRO A 198 7.25 16.34 7.08
CA PRO A 198 8.36 15.48 7.51
C PRO A 198 8.09 14.71 8.81
N GLU A 199 7.22 15.23 9.68
CA GLU A 199 6.78 14.66 10.94
C GLU A 199 5.54 13.76 10.81
N SER A 200 4.95 13.65 9.61
CA SER A 200 3.81 12.76 9.38
C SER A 200 4.25 11.30 9.50
N TRP A 201 3.77 10.61 10.52
CA TRP A 201 3.97 9.16 10.66
C TRP A 201 3.46 8.39 9.43
N TRP A 202 2.27 8.73 8.93
CA TRP A 202 1.71 8.12 7.72
C TRP A 202 2.58 8.42 6.49
N GLY A 203 3.11 9.64 6.40
CA GLY A 203 4.06 10.06 5.38
C GLY A 203 5.35 9.24 5.42
N ARG A 204 5.93 9.00 6.61
CA ARG A 204 7.13 8.17 6.82
C ARG A 204 6.89 6.69 6.51
N MET A 205 5.77 6.14 6.97
CA MET A 205 5.43 4.74 6.70
C MET A 205 5.14 4.50 5.21
N ASN A 206 4.45 5.43 4.55
CA ASN A 206 4.25 5.34 3.10
C ASN A 206 5.55 5.58 2.32
N TYR A 207 6.44 6.45 2.83
CA TYR A 207 7.73 6.71 2.20
C TYR A 207 8.50 5.41 2.03
N THR A 208 8.61 4.58 3.07
CA THR A 208 9.37 3.33 2.97
C THR A 208 8.72 2.34 2.00
N LEU A 209 7.38 2.32 1.94
CA LEU A 209 6.61 1.52 0.97
C LEU A 209 6.62 2.09 -0.46
N CYS A 210 7.16 3.29 -0.68
CA CYS A 210 7.33 3.91 -2.00
C CYS A 210 8.80 3.87 -2.45
N ALA A 211 9.69 4.38 -1.61
CA ALA A 211 11.11 4.55 -1.89
C ALA A 211 11.86 3.22 -1.95
N LEU A 212 11.61 2.28 -1.03
CA LEU A 212 12.31 0.98 -1.04
C LEU A 212 12.04 0.16 -2.31
N PRO A 213 10.78 -0.05 -2.76
CA PRO A 213 10.56 -0.75 -4.02
C PRO A 213 11.15 0.01 -5.22
N TYR A 214 11.19 1.34 -5.21
CA TYR A 214 11.78 2.12 -6.30
C TYR A 214 13.30 2.01 -6.37
N VAL A 215 13.98 2.16 -5.23
CA VAL A 215 15.44 1.98 -5.13
C VAL A 215 15.84 0.53 -5.44
N ALA A 216 15.09 -0.43 -4.92
CA ALA A 216 15.32 -1.83 -5.22
C ALA A 216 15.07 -2.18 -6.71
N ALA A 217 14.15 -1.49 -7.38
CA ALA A 217 13.97 -1.62 -8.83
C ALA A 217 15.22 -1.17 -9.58
N ALA A 218 15.85 -0.07 -9.14
CA ALA A 218 17.13 0.36 -9.69
C ALA A 218 18.25 -0.67 -9.44
N ASP A 219 18.36 -1.22 -8.23
CA ASP A 219 19.34 -2.28 -7.92
C ASP A 219 19.16 -3.55 -8.76
N ALA A 220 17.91 -3.87 -9.10
CA ALA A 220 17.58 -5.00 -9.96
C ALA A 220 17.84 -4.73 -11.44
N GLY A 221 18.26 -3.52 -11.83
CA GLY A 221 18.43 -3.11 -13.23
C GLY A 221 17.11 -2.91 -13.97
N LEU A 222 16.00 -2.70 -13.25
CA LEU A 222 14.67 -2.45 -13.83
C LEU A 222 14.53 -1.01 -14.34
N LEU A 223 15.20 -0.05 -13.73
CA LEU A 223 15.17 1.36 -14.11
C LEU A 223 16.37 2.09 -13.52
N GLU A 224 16.54 3.36 -13.89
CA GLU A 224 17.48 4.26 -13.22
C GLU A 224 16.72 5.17 -12.25
N LEU A 225 17.38 5.57 -11.15
CA LEU A 225 16.83 6.54 -10.23
C LEU A 225 16.80 7.92 -10.88
N ALA A 226 15.65 8.57 -10.80
CA ALA A 226 15.51 9.94 -11.25
C ALA A 226 16.35 10.90 -10.40
N SER A 227 16.91 11.92 -11.05
CA SER A 227 17.74 12.93 -10.38
C SER A 227 16.98 13.69 -9.29
N GLU A 228 15.69 13.91 -9.51
CA GLU A 228 14.76 14.60 -8.63
C GLU A 228 14.51 13.79 -7.35
N PHE A 229 14.39 12.46 -7.48
CA PHE A 229 14.29 11.57 -6.34
C PHE A 229 15.55 11.63 -5.47
N VAL A 230 16.73 11.58 -6.11
CA VAL A 230 18.01 11.69 -5.41
C VAL A 230 18.16 13.06 -4.75
N ALA A 231 17.82 14.14 -5.46
CA ALA A 231 17.91 15.52 -4.95
C ALA A 231 16.98 15.77 -3.75
N SER A 232 15.82 15.12 -3.70
CA SER A 232 14.90 15.17 -2.53
C SER A 232 15.39 14.39 -1.31
N GLY A 233 16.56 13.73 -1.37
CA GLY A 233 17.06 12.87 -0.30
C GLY A 233 16.43 11.47 -0.26
N GLY A 234 15.53 11.15 -1.19
CA GLY A 234 14.82 9.87 -1.24
C GLY A 234 15.74 8.65 -1.38
N ALA A 235 16.91 8.80 -2.01
CA ALA A 235 17.88 7.72 -2.10
C ALA A 235 18.63 7.49 -0.77
N GLU A 236 18.87 8.53 0.01
CA GLU A 236 19.65 8.48 1.24
C GLU A 236 18.87 7.76 2.35
N GLU A 237 17.63 8.18 2.62
CA GLU A 237 16.80 7.57 3.67
C GLU A 237 16.43 6.12 3.31
N ALA A 238 16.28 5.77 2.03
CA ALA A 238 16.07 4.39 1.57
C ALA A 238 17.34 3.52 1.64
N SER A 239 18.52 4.12 1.82
CA SER A 239 19.81 3.42 1.93
C SER A 239 20.27 3.19 3.37
N ARG A 240 19.41 3.52 4.35
CA ARG A 240 19.66 3.25 5.77
C ARG A 240 19.96 1.75 6.01
N PRO A 241 20.93 1.40 6.88
CA PRO A 241 21.27 0.01 7.18
C PRO A 241 20.07 -0.83 7.65
N GLU A 242 19.14 -0.22 8.38
CA GLU A 242 17.90 -0.84 8.87
C GLU A 242 17.01 -1.37 7.73
N PHE A 243 17.18 -0.86 6.50
CA PHE A 243 16.42 -1.29 5.33
C PHE A 243 17.19 -2.21 4.38
N ALA A 244 18.44 -2.58 4.68
CA ALA A 244 19.27 -3.37 3.77
C ALA A 244 18.62 -4.71 3.39
N GLU A 245 18.09 -5.46 4.36
CA GLU A 245 17.43 -6.75 4.12
C GLU A 245 16.11 -6.57 3.34
N VAL A 246 15.33 -5.55 3.69
CA VAL A 246 14.05 -5.25 3.03
C VAL A 246 14.26 -4.84 1.57
N ARG A 247 15.26 -4.00 1.32
CA ARG A 247 15.68 -3.60 -0.03
C ARG A 247 16.11 -4.81 -0.87
N ALA A 248 16.82 -5.77 -0.26
CA ALA A 248 17.19 -7.01 -0.93
C ALA A 248 15.96 -7.88 -1.31
N LEU A 249 14.93 -7.94 -0.45
CA LEU A 249 13.68 -8.64 -0.74
C LEU A 249 12.95 -8.01 -1.94
N TRP A 250 12.80 -6.68 -1.95
CA TRP A 250 12.22 -5.97 -3.08
C TRP A 250 13.04 -6.17 -4.36
N ALA A 251 14.37 -6.14 -4.28
CA ALA A 251 15.23 -6.28 -5.45
C ALA A 251 15.14 -7.70 -6.03
N GLU A 252 15.01 -8.73 -5.17
CA GLU A 252 14.79 -10.10 -5.63
C GLU A 252 13.46 -10.26 -6.35
N LEU A 253 12.39 -9.67 -5.82
CA LEU A 253 11.08 -9.65 -6.49
C LEU A 253 11.20 -9.03 -7.90
N TRP A 254 11.89 -7.90 -8.04
CA TRP A 254 12.09 -7.28 -9.35
C TRP A 254 12.94 -8.14 -10.29
N ARG A 255 14.00 -8.78 -9.78
CA ARG A 255 14.80 -9.73 -10.57
C ARG A 255 13.98 -10.92 -11.03
N ASN A 256 13.06 -11.43 -10.21
CA ASN A 256 12.15 -12.52 -10.57
C ASN A 256 11.24 -12.12 -11.72
N LEU A 257 10.63 -10.93 -11.64
CA LEU A 257 9.79 -10.39 -12.70
C LEU A 257 10.58 -10.15 -13.99
N LEU A 258 11.80 -9.60 -13.91
CA LEU A 258 12.67 -9.42 -15.07
C LEU A 258 13.01 -10.76 -15.73
N ARG A 259 13.42 -11.76 -14.95
CA ARG A 259 13.67 -13.13 -15.48
C ARG A 259 12.42 -13.70 -16.15
N ARG A 260 11.25 -13.52 -15.54
CA ARG A 260 9.97 -13.97 -16.11
C ARG A 260 9.57 -13.21 -17.39
N SER A 261 9.97 -11.96 -17.51
CA SER A 261 9.72 -11.11 -18.69
C SER A 261 10.70 -11.34 -19.85
N ALA A 262 11.87 -11.94 -19.60
CA ALA A 262 12.88 -12.16 -20.64
C ALA A 262 12.62 -13.39 -21.53
N GLY A 263 11.61 -14.19 -21.22
CA GLY A 263 11.28 -15.40 -21.98
C GLY A 263 10.66 -15.10 -23.36
N ALA A 264 10.87 -15.98 -24.34
CA ALA A 264 10.18 -15.89 -25.62
C ALA A 264 8.66 -16.10 -25.43
N GLY A 265 7.84 -15.23 -26.05
CA GLY A 265 6.38 -15.34 -25.97
C GLY A 265 5.80 -14.95 -24.60
N VAL A 266 6.26 -13.84 -24.03
CA VAL A 266 5.82 -13.32 -22.72
C VAL A 266 4.29 -13.19 -22.69
N ALA A 267 3.65 -14.11 -21.97
CA ALA A 267 2.22 -14.05 -21.65
C ALA A 267 2.00 -13.38 -20.30
N PRO A 268 0.79 -12.80 -20.08
CA PRO A 268 0.35 -12.35 -18.77
C PRO A 268 0.52 -13.44 -17.71
N LEU A 269 0.76 -13.02 -16.46
CA LEU A 269 0.85 -13.95 -15.35
C LEU A 269 -0.44 -14.77 -15.24
N THR A 270 -0.29 -16.07 -15.02
CA THR A 270 -1.41 -16.94 -14.62
C THR A 270 -1.89 -16.57 -13.20
N ASP A 271 -3.06 -17.04 -12.78
CA ASP A 271 -3.54 -16.79 -11.42
C ASP A 271 -2.57 -17.33 -10.35
N ARG A 272 -1.95 -18.48 -10.60
CA ARG A 272 -0.95 -19.05 -9.68
C ARG A 272 0.33 -18.24 -9.64
N GLU A 273 0.83 -17.77 -10.79
CA GLU A 273 2.01 -16.90 -10.81
C GLU A 273 1.72 -15.56 -10.13
N ARG A 274 0.53 -14.97 -10.32
CA ARG A 274 0.10 -13.76 -9.60
C ARG A 274 0.04 -13.99 -8.10
N ASP A 275 -0.46 -15.13 -7.65
CA ASP A 275 -0.51 -15.45 -6.23
C ASP A 275 0.89 -15.65 -5.62
N THR A 276 1.82 -16.30 -6.33
CA THR A 276 3.23 -16.38 -5.93
C THR A 276 3.87 -14.98 -5.87
N LEU A 277 3.61 -14.13 -6.87
CA LEU A 277 4.07 -12.74 -6.83
C LEU A 277 3.49 -12.01 -5.61
N GLN A 278 2.21 -12.17 -5.33
CA GLN A 278 1.56 -11.50 -4.21
C GLN A 278 2.13 -11.95 -2.86
N PHE A 279 2.55 -13.22 -2.73
CA PHE A 279 3.34 -13.68 -1.58
C PHE A 279 4.66 -12.91 -1.45
N GLU A 280 5.43 -12.78 -2.53
CA GLU A 280 6.70 -12.04 -2.52
C GLU A 280 6.49 -10.56 -2.18
N VAL A 281 5.45 -9.92 -2.75
CA VAL A 281 5.04 -8.54 -2.42
C VAL A 281 4.74 -8.42 -0.94
N TRP A 282 3.94 -9.32 -0.36
CA TRP A 282 3.59 -9.27 1.05
C TRP A 282 4.77 -9.55 1.97
N LYS A 283 5.68 -10.43 1.58
CA LYS A 283 6.92 -10.69 2.31
C LYS A 283 7.77 -9.42 2.40
N ALA A 284 7.99 -8.73 1.27
CA ALA A 284 8.74 -7.48 1.26
C ALA A 284 8.00 -6.34 1.98
N HIS A 285 6.69 -6.25 1.82
CA HIS A 285 5.83 -5.26 2.48
C HIS A 285 5.86 -5.39 4.00
N THR A 286 5.58 -6.57 4.54
CA THR A 286 5.56 -6.80 6.00
C THR A 286 6.94 -6.64 6.62
N ALA A 287 8.02 -7.05 5.93
CA ALA A 287 9.38 -6.75 6.35
C ALA A 287 9.67 -5.23 6.38
N THR A 288 9.11 -4.48 5.42
CA THR A 288 9.17 -3.00 5.41
C THR A 288 8.49 -2.42 6.65
N LEU A 289 7.27 -2.88 6.98
CA LEU A 289 6.54 -2.41 8.16
C LEU A 289 7.27 -2.75 9.46
N ASN A 290 7.80 -3.96 9.58
CA ASN A 290 8.54 -4.41 10.76
C ASN A 290 9.81 -3.58 11.00
N SER A 291 10.46 -3.13 9.93
CA SER A 291 11.65 -2.26 10.02
C SER A 291 11.27 -0.80 10.29
N SER A 292 10.19 -0.32 9.67
CA SER A 292 9.78 1.10 9.73
C SER A 292 9.05 1.46 11.03
N THR A 293 8.25 0.55 11.57
CA THR A 293 7.42 0.82 12.77
C THR A 293 8.24 1.25 14.00
N PRO A 294 9.30 0.52 14.42
CA PRO A 294 10.12 0.97 15.55
C PRO A 294 10.89 2.26 15.21
N LEU A 295 11.28 2.42 13.95
CA LEU A 295 12.07 3.54 13.46
C LEU A 295 11.33 4.87 13.54
N TYR A 296 10.04 4.87 13.24
CA TYR A 296 9.18 6.06 13.24
C TYR A 296 8.23 6.11 14.45
N SER A 297 8.65 5.51 15.56
CA SER A 297 7.86 5.50 16.79
C SER A 297 7.68 6.90 17.40
N ALA A 298 8.63 7.81 17.17
CA ALA A 298 8.54 9.19 17.62
C ALA A 298 7.43 9.96 16.87
N GLU A 299 7.35 9.80 15.56
CA GLU A 299 6.31 10.41 14.72
C GLU A 299 4.93 9.81 15.04
N LEU A 300 4.86 8.52 15.35
CA LEU A 300 3.62 7.90 15.82
C LEU A 300 3.10 8.62 17.07
N ALA A 301 3.98 8.90 18.03
CA ALA A 301 3.62 9.56 19.28
C ALA A 301 3.11 11.00 19.13
N LEU A 302 3.31 11.63 17.96
CA LEU A 302 2.76 12.96 17.64
C LEU A 302 1.27 12.93 17.25
N LEU A 303 0.74 11.76 16.88
CA LEU A 303 -0.66 11.62 16.48
C LEU A 303 -1.60 11.64 17.71
N PRO A 304 -2.90 11.98 17.55
CA PRO A 304 -3.89 11.75 18.59
C PRO A 304 -3.96 10.27 19.00
N VAL A 305 -4.25 9.97 20.27
CA VAL A 305 -4.27 8.60 20.82
C VAL A 305 -5.14 7.63 20.00
N ALA A 306 -6.33 8.08 19.57
CA ALA A 306 -7.22 7.30 18.72
C ALA A 306 -6.56 6.93 17.38
N GLU A 307 -5.86 7.87 16.75
CA GLU A 307 -5.15 7.66 15.50
C GLU A 307 -3.88 6.81 15.70
N GLN A 308 -3.17 6.96 16.83
CA GLN A 308 -2.04 6.08 17.18
C GLN A 308 -2.49 4.62 17.23
N SER A 309 -3.58 4.34 17.97
CA SER A 309 -4.12 2.99 18.08
C SER A 309 -4.60 2.45 16.74
N PHE A 310 -5.19 3.30 15.90
CA PHE A 310 -5.62 2.91 14.56
C PHE A 310 -4.42 2.61 13.65
N GLY A 311 -3.40 3.48 13.62
CA GLY A 311 -2.19 3.29 12.81
C GLY A 311 -1.42 2.02 13.18
N ALA A 312 -1.17 1.80 14.47
CA ALA A 312 -0.50 0.60 14.96
C ALA A 312 -1.34 -0.67 14.70
N GLY A 313 -2.65 -0.59 14.93
CA GLY A 313 -3.57 -1.68 14.62
C GLY A 313 -3.62 -1.99 13.12
N TRP A 314 -3.56 -0.97 12.26
CA TRP A 314 -3.60 -1.13 10.80
C TRP A 314 -2.34 -1.83 10.30
N ALA A 315 -1.17 -1.43 10.80
CA ALA A 315 0.10 -2.10 10.49
C ALA A 315 0.06 -3.60 10.87
N ARG A 316 -0.57 -3.96 11.99
CA ARG A 316 -0.77 -5.36 12.39
C ARG A 316 -1.82 -6.07 11.56
N PHE A 317 -2.94 -5.41 11.26
CA PHE A 317 -4.00 -5.99 10.43
C PHE A 317 -3.50 -6.33 9.02
N VAL A 318 -2.56 -5.55 8.50
CA VAL A 318 -1.87 -5.86 7.24
C VAL A 318 -1.18 -7.23 7.26
N GLU A 319 -0.67 -7.72 8.39
CA GLU A 319 -0.11 -9.09 8.47
C GLU A 319 -1.17 -10.17 8.22
N VAL A 320 -2.43 -9.91 8.59
CA VAL A 320 -3.55 -10.81 8.28
C VAL A 320 -3.84 -10.82 6.79
N LEU A 321 -3.82 -9.65 6.13
CA LEU A 321 -3.96 -9.56 4.67
C LEU A 321 -2.80 -10.27 3.95
N ALA A 322 -1.59 -10.12 4.48
CA ALA A 322 -0.40 -10.80 3.99
C ALA A 322 -0.50 -12.32 4.12
N ALA A 323 -1.05 -12.83 5.22
CA ALA A 323 -1.18 -14.26 5.47
C ALA A 323 -2.05 -14.98 4.42
N ILE A 324 -2.98 -14.27 3.77
CA ILE A 324 -3.85 -14.82 2.71
C ILE A 324 -3.46 -14.35 1.30
N HIS A 325 -2.28 -13.74 1.15
CA HIS A 325 -1.80 -13.15 -0.10
C HIS A 325 -2.84 -12.25 -0.77
N MET A 326 -3.48 -11.37 0.01
CA MET A 326 -4.53 -10.50 -0.49
C MET A 326 -4.05 -9.73 -1.73
N ARG A 327 -4.79 -9.77 -2.84
CA ARG A 327 -4.42 -9.06 -4.06
C ARG A 327 -4.45 -7.55 -3.84
N THR A 328 -3.53 -6.86 -4.49
CA THR A 328 -3.34 -5.40 -4.36
C THR A 328 -3.44 -4.67 -5.71
N ASP A 329 -3.86 -5.36 -6.77
CA ASP A 329 -4.09 -4.75 -8.06
C ASP A 329 -5.45 -4.03 -8.15
N LEU A 330 -5.59 -3.16 -9.16
CA LEU A 330 -6.78 -2.32 -9.29
C LEU A 330 -8.03 -3.12 -9.68
N ASP A 331 -7.90 -4.25 -10.40
CA ASP A 331 -9.05 -5.11 -10.71
C ASP A 331 -9.64 -5.69 -9.42
N PHE A 332 -8.76 -6.13 -8.51
CA PHE A 332 -9.15 -6.64 -7.20
C PHE A 332 -9.78 -5.53 -6.35
N ILE A 333 -9.14 -4.36 -6.28
CA ILE A 333 -9.64 -3.21 -5.52
C ILE A 333 -11.01 -2.75 -6.04
N ALA A 334 -11.20 -2.68 -7.35
CA ALA A 334 -12.49 -2.31 -7.94
C ALA A 334 -13.61 -3.28 -7.55
N ARG A 335 -13.29 -4.57 -7.47
CA ARG A 335 -14.26 -5.60 -7.14
C ARG A 335 -14.53 -5.73 -5.65
N MET A 336 -13.49 -5.72 -4.83
CA MET A 336 -13.57 -6.04 -3.41
C MET A 336 -13.55 -4.82 -2.50
N GLY A 337 -13.06 -3.69 -3.01
CA GLY A 337 -12.76 -2.49 -2.22
C GLY A 337 -11.40 -2.59 -1.53
N VAL A 338 -11.00 -1.49 -0.88
CA VAL A 338 -9.82 -1.45 0.03
C VAL A 338 -10.23 -1.41 1.50
N GLY A 339 -11.51 -1.65 1.78
CA GLY A 339 -12.11 -1.47 3.09
C GLY A 339 -12.66 -0.07 3.31
N TYR A 340 -13.41 0.06 4.40
CA TYR A 340 -14.07 1.28 4.81
C TYR A 340 -13.13 2.07 5.73
N LEU A 341 -12.11 2.69 5.15
CA LEU A 341 -11.13 3.45 5.92
C LEU A 341 -11.67 4.82 6.39
N PRO A 342 -11.23 5.31 7.57
CA PRO A 342 -11.66 6.61 8.09
C PRO A 342 -11.31 7.77 7.15
N PRO A 343 -12.27 8.67 6.86
CA PRO A 343 -12.06 9.75 5.89
C PRO A 343 -11.26 10.93 6.47
N HIS A 344 -10.95 10.92 7.76
CA HIS A 344 -10.16 11.94 8.46
C HIS A 344 -9.27 11.29 9.53
N VAL A 345 -8.34 12.07 10.08
CA VAL A 345 -7.51 11.71 11.24
C VAL A 345 -8.41 11.62 12.49
N LEU A 346 -8.39 10.49 13.17
CA LEU A 346 -9.19 10.23 14.38
C LEU A 346 -8.72 11.09 15.55
N GLY A 347 -9.63 11.51 16.44
CA GLY A 347 -9.30 12.28 17.64
C GLY A 347 -8.95 13.77 17.45
N THR A 348 -9.09 14.33 16.24
CA THR A 348 -8.75 15.75 15.95
C THR A 348 -9.85 16.76 16.31
N ALA A 349 -11.08 16.30 16.61
CA ALA A 349 -12.26 17.17 16.75
C ALA A 349 -12.52 17.73 18.18
N GLY A 350 -11.49 17.82 19.01
CA GLY A 350 -11.52 18.67 20.23
C GLY A 350 -11.94 18.00 21.55
N GLN A 351 -12.15 16.68 21.60
CA GLN A 351 -12.23 15.95 22.86
C GLN A 351 -11.40 14.66 22.75
N GLY A 352 -10.59 14.38 23.77
CA GLY A 352 -9.76 13.18 23.86
C GLY A 352 -10.57 11.90 23.63
N ASP A 353 -9.88 10.86 23.16
CA ASP A 353 -10.40 9.52 22.87
C ASP A 353 -11.58 9.45 21.88
N ASP A 354 -11.89 10.54 21.16
CA ASP A 354 -12.97 10.58 20.18
C ASP A 354 -12.65 9.68 18.96
N ASN A 355 -13.09 8.43 19.05
CA ASN A 355 -13.11 7.44 17.97
C ASN A 355 -14.26 7.68 16.99
N THR A 356 -15.08 8.74 17.14
CA THR A 356 -16.26 8.93 16.29
C THR A 356 -15.84 9.13 14.85
N VAL A 357 -16.37 8.25 14.00
CA VAL A 357 -16.30 8.43 12.57
C VAL A 357 -17.37 9.45 12.22
N ARG A 358 -16.95 10.71 12.04
CA ARG A 358 -17.82 11.70 11.42
C ARG A 358 -17.92 11.39 9.93
N GLY A 359 -19.03 10.80 9.52
CA GLY A 359 -19.41 10.83 8.11
C GLY A 359 -19.43 12.30 7.69
N GLY A 360 -18.59 12.69 6.73
CA GLY A 360 -18.82 13.95 6.04
C GLY A 360 -20.19 13.90 5.35
N ASP A 361 -20.64 15.03 4.81
CA ASP A 361 -21.95 15.16 4.12
C ASP A 361 -22.18 14.15 2.98
N THR A 362 -21.16 13.36 2.61
CA THR A 362 -21.18 12.40 1.49
C THR A 362 -21.23 10.92 1.91
N CYS A 363 -21.20 10.57 3.20
CA CYS A 363 -21.27 9.17 3.64
C CYS A 363 -22.68 8.77 4.06
N SER A 364 -23.20 7.68 3.48
CA SER A 364 -24.43 7.06 3.94
C SER A 364 -24.27 6.43 5.33
N PRO A 365 -25.37 6.23 6.09
CA PRO A 365 -25.30 5.59 7.40
C PRO A 365 -24.66 4.19 7.38
N GLU A 366 -24.88 3.43 6.31
CA GLU A 366 -24.28 2.10 6.14
C GLU A 366 -22.76 2.18 5.94
N GLU A 367 -22.28 3.19 5.20
CA GLU A 367 -20.85 3.43 5.05
C GLU A 367 -20.21 3.85 6.37
N VAL A 368 -20.86 4.73 7.15
CA VAL A 368 -20.38 5.12 8.48
C VAL A 368 -20.24 3.89 9.38
N ALA A 369 -21.27 3.04 9.45
CA ALA A 369 -21.23 1.82 10.25
C ALA A 369 -20.08 0.88 9.84
N ARG A 370 -19.79 0.75 8.54
CA ARG A 370 -18.67 -0.07 8.06
C ARG A 370 -17.30 0.57 8.35
N ILE A 371 -17.20 1.89 8.37
CA ILE A 371 -15.98 2.58 8.78
C ILE A 371 -15.76 2.36 10.29
N GLU A 372 -16.80 2.50 11.11
CA GLU A 372 -16.73 2.22 12.54
C GLU A 372 -16.31 0.77 12.82
N GLU A 373 -16.87 -0.20 12.11
CA GLU A 373 -16.46 -1.61 12.20
C GLU A 373 -14.97 -1.79 11.84
N THR A 374 -14.49 -1.12 10.79
CA THR A 374 -13.07 -1.15 10.39
C THR A 374 -12.18 -0.58 11.49
N VAL A 375 -12.55 0.56 12.08
CA VAL A 375 -11.82 1.17 13.21
C VAL A 375 -11.80 0.21 14.40
N GLN A 376 -12.96 -0.38 14.75
CA GLN A 376 -13.08 -1.30 15.87
C GLN A 376 -12.22 -2.55 15.69
N ILE A 377 -12.27 -3.20 14.52
CA ILE A 377 -11.44 -4.39 14.21
C ILE A 377 -9.96 -4.05 14.32
N THR A 378 -9.58 -2.88 13.82
CA THR A 378 -8.18 -2.42 13.82
C THR A 378 -7.69 -2.17 15.26
N GLN A 379 -8.51 -1.53 16.09
CA GLN A 379 -8.21 -1.31 17.51
C GLN A 379 -8.17 -2.62 18.31
N GLN A 380 -9.11 -3.53 18.07
CA GLN A 380 -9.10 -4.87 18.66
C GLN A 380 -7.81 -5.61 18.29
N THR A 381 -7.40 -5.54 17.03
CA THR A 381 -6.16 -6.14 16.54
C THR A 381 -4.91 -5.56 17.24
N ASN A 382 -4.91 -4.25 17.49
CA ASN A 382 -3.86 -3.57 18.25
C ASN A 382 -3.80 -4.04 19.71
N ASN A 383 -4.97 -4.20 20.33
CA ASN A 383 -5.10 -4.56 21.74
C ASN A 383 -4.83 -6.06 22.02
N LEU A 384 -4.75 -6.90 20.98
CA LEU A 384 -4.33 -8.29 21.15
C LEU A 384 -2.88 -8.34 21.63
N GLY A 385 -2.65 -8.97 22.78
CA GLY A 385 -1.30 -9.32 23.22
C GLY A 385 -0.60 -10.19 22.16
N ASN A 386 0.73 -10.11 22.09
CA ASN A 386 1.52 -10.75 21.03
C ASN A 386 1.18 -12.24 20.85
N SER A 387 1.03 -13.01 21.93
CA SER A 387 0.67 -14.43 21.84
C SER A 387 -0.69 -14.67 21.18
N ALA A 388 -1.71 -13.88 21.54
CA ALA A 388 -3.04 -14.01 20.97
C ALA A 388 -3.06 -13.60 19.50
N PHE A 389 -2.33 -12.53 19.15
CA PHE A 389 -2.17 -12.11 17.77
C PHE A 389 -1.39 -13.12 16.94
N SER A 390 -0.30 -13.70 17.45
CA SER A 390 0.45 -14.76 16.76
C SER A 390 -0.40 -16.00 16.52
N LEU A 391 -1.30 -16.35 17.45
CA LEU A 391 -2.25 -17.44 17.24
C LEU A 391 -3.26 -17.11 16.13
N MET A 392 -3.84 -15.91 16.15
CA MET A 392 -4.73 -15.43 15.09
C MET A 392 -4.02 -15.39 13.73
N LEU A 393 -2.78 -14.92 13.68
CA LEU A 393 -1.98 -14.90 12.46
C LEU A 393 -1.69 -16.31 11.96
N SER A 394 -1.34 -17.24 12.86
CA SER A 394 -1.12 -18.66 12.52
C SER A 394 -2.38 -19.31 11.94
N PHE A 395 -3.55 -18.95 12.45
CA PHE A 395 -4.84 -19.35 11.89
C PHE A 395 -4.98 -18.87 10.44
N TRP A 396 -4.74 -17.59 10.17
CA TRP A 396 -4.85 -17.03 8.82
C TRP A 396 -3.80 -17.57 7.86
N GLN A 397 -2.56 -17.75 8.33
CA GLN A 397 -1.50 -18.39 7.54
C GLN A 397 -1.87 -19.83 7.18
N ARG A 398 -2.54 -20.56 8.08
CA ARG A 398 -3.03 -21.92 7.80
C ARG A 398 -4.13 -21.91 6.74
N ILE A 399 -5.10 -21.00 6.81
CA ILE A 399 -6.09 -20.81 5.74
C ILE A 399 -5.38 -20.45 4.43
N GLY A 400 -4.41 -19.55 4.51
CA GLY A 400 -3.60 -19.07 3.41
C GLY A 400 -2.58 -20.06 2.84
N ARG A 401 -2.51 -21.32 3.30
CA ARG A 401 -1.65 -22.35 2.67
C ARG A 401 -2.22 -22.89 1.36
N ASN A 402 -3.54 -22.84 1.20
CA ASN A 402 -4.22 -23.35 0.03
C ASN A 402 -4.58 -22.20 -0.92
N PHE A 403 -4.28 -22.37 -2.21
CA PHE A 403 -4.56 -21.36 -3.23
C PHE A 403 -6.06 -21.08 -3.39
N GLN A 404 -6.90 -22.11 -3.41
CA GLN A 404 -8.36 -21.96 -3.51
C GLN A 404 -8.93 -21.23 -2.29
N CYS A 405 -8.44 -21.55 -1.08
CA CYS A 405 -8.83 -20.82 0.12
C CYS A 405 -8.46 -19.34 0.04
N ARG A 406 -7.26 -19.00 -0.46
CA ARG A 406 -6.86 -17.59 -0.66
C ARG A 406 -7.74 -16.86 -1.67
N VAL A 407 -8.09 -17.51 -2.79
CA VAL A 407 -9.00 -16.94 -3.80
C VAL A 407 -10.40 -16.69 -3.21
N ALA A 408 -10.89 -17.58 -2.35
CA ALA A 408 -12.22 -17.47 -1.74
C ALA A 408 -12.28 -16.57 -0.49
N ALA A 409 -11.18 -16.45 0.25
CA ALA A 409 -11.12 -15.76 1.54
C ALA A 409 -11.69 -14.33 1.52
N PRO A 410 -11.41 -13.47 0.52
CA PRO A 410 -11.95 -12.11 0.51
C PRO A 410 -13.47 -12.07 0.48
N ALA A 411 -14.12 -12.96 -0.28
CA ALA A 411 -15.58 -13.04 -0.35
C ALA A 411 -16.17 -13.57 0.97
N VAL A 412 -15.51 -14.54 1.60
CA VAL A 412 -15.92 -15.06 2.92
C VAL A 412 -15.79 -13.98 3.99
N ILE A 413 -14.67 -13.26 4.04
CA ILE A 413 -14.45 -12.13 4.95
C ILE A 413 -15.51 -11.06 4.74
N GLN A 414 -15.78 -10.69 3.49
CA GLN A 414 -16.82 -9.71 3.18
C GLN A 414 -18.21 -10.21 3.62
N SER A 415 -18.51 -11.50 3.48
CA SER A 415 -19.80 -12.04 3.94
C SER A 415 -19.95 -11.99 5.46
N LEU A 416 -18.88 -12.13 6.24
CA LEU A 416 -18.93 -12.05 7.70
C LEU A 416 -19.30 -10.66 8.23
N SER A 417 -19.00 -9.61 7.46
CA SER A 417 -19.43 -8.24 7.77
C SER A 417 -20.95 -8.03 7.58
N LYS A 418 -21.64 -8.95 6.90
CA LYS A 418 -23.10 -8.89 6.73
C LYS A 418 -23.79 -9.54 7.93
N PRO A 419 -24.71 -8.84 8.63
CA PRO A 419 -25.42 -9.37 9.80
C PRO A 419 -26.08 -10.74 9.56
N GLU A 420 -26.58 -10.96 8.34
CA GLU A 420 -27.39 -12.11 7.95
C GLU A 420 -26.58 -13.38 7.61
N ALA A 421 -25.27 -13.24 7.36
CA ALA A 421 -24.43 -14.34 6.84
C ALA A 421 -23.49 -14.98 7.87
N LYS A 422 -23.53 -14.50 9.13
CA LYS A 422 -22.56 -14.86 10.19
C LYS A 422 -22.51 -16.35 10.52
N GLY A 423 -23.58 -17.12 10.30
CA GLY A 423 -23.59 -18.57 10.59
C GLY A 423 -22.79 -19.41 9.60
N GLY A 424 -23.11 -19.29 8.30
CA GLY A 424 -22.50 -20.12 7.25
C GLY A 424 -21.04 -19.77 6.98
N ALA A 425 -20.71 -18.47 6.93
CA ALA A 425 -19.35 -18.01 6.68
C ALA A 425 -18.40 -18.29 7.85
N ALA A 426 -18.89 -18.20 9.10
CA ALA A 426 -18.09 -18.56 10.27
C ALA A 426 -17.85 -20.08 10.34
N ALA A 427 -18.87 -20.89 10.01
CA ALA A 427 -18.71 -22.33 9.87
C ALA A 427 -17.70 -22.69 8.76
N GLN A 428 -17.69 -21.95 7.66
CA GLN A 428 -16.73 -22.15 6.57
C GLN A 428 -15.28 -21.82 7.00
N LEU A 429 -15.07 -20.71 7.74
CA LEU A 429 -13.76 -20.40 8.32
C LEU A 429 -13.30 -21.45 9.35
N LEU A 430 -14.21 -21.90 10.23
CA LEU A 430 -13.93 -22.95 11.21
C LEU A 430 -13.59 -24.29 10.54
N TRP A 431 -14.30 -24.64 9.45
CA TRP A 431 -14.01 -25.82 8.66
C TRP A 431 -12.60 -25.74 8.02
N TRP A 432 -12.26 -24.61 7.39
CA TRP A 432 -10.91 -24.40 6.84
C TRP A 432 -9.81 -24.48 7.91
N PHE A 433 -10.10 -24.04 9.12
CA PHE A 433 -9.18 -24.18 10.24
C PHE A 433 -8.93 -25.62 10.64
N LEU A 434 -10.01 -26.41 10.80
CA LEU A 434 -9.92 -27.78 11.29
C LEU A 434 -9.41 -28.75 10.21
N TRP A 435 -9.82 -28.61 8.94
CA TRP A 435 -9.58 -29.59 7.87
C TRP A 435 -9.12 -28.97 6.52
N PRO A 436 -7.92 -28.39 6.42
CA PRO A 436 -7.49 -27.63 5.24
C PRO A 436 -7.27 -28.46 3.96
N GLY A 437 -7.05 -29.78 4.07
CA GLY A 437 -6.76 -30.66 2.91
C GLY A 437 -7.99 -31.35 2.29
N GLU A 438 -9.12 -31.41 2.99
CA GLU A 438 -10.37 -32.00 2.45
C GLU A 438 -11.23 -30.95 1.72
N ALA A 439 -10.98 -29.65 1.94
CA ALA A 439 -11.68 -28.56 1.27
C ALA A 439 -11.50 -28.57 -0.27
N ASP A 440 -10.42 -29.19 -0.78
CA ASP A 440 -10.16 -29.36 -2.21
C ASP A 440 -11.19 -30.26 -2.91
N LYS A 441 -11.88 -31.14 -2.18
CA LYS A 441 -12.85 -32.10 -2.75
C LYS A 441 -14.29 -31.59 -2.80
N ALA A 442 -14.61 -30.56 -2.00
CA ALA A 442 -15.97 -30.04 -1.88
C ALA A 442 -16.27 -28.85 -2.82
N LEU A 443 -15.25 -28.36 -3.53
CA LEU A 443 -15.33 -27.25 -4.50
C LEU A 443 -15.16 -27.72 -5.96
N LEU A 444 -14.97 -29.02 -6.19
CA LEU A 444 -15.09 -29.73 -7.46
C LEU A 444 -16.39 -30.52 -7.47
#